data_AF-A0A519ETB5-F1
#
_entry.id   AF-A0A519ETB5-F1
#
_cell.length_a   1.000
_cell.length_b   1.000
_cell.length_c   1.000
_cell.angle_alpha   90.00
_cell.angle_beta   90.00
_cell.angle_gamma   90.00
#
_symmetry.space_group_name_H-M   'P 1'
#
loop_
_entity.id
_entity.type
_entity.pdbx_description
1 polymer ?
#
loop_
_entity_poly.entity_id
_entity_poly.type
_entity_poly.pdbx_seq_one_letter_code
_entity_poly.pdbx_strand_id
1 'polypeptide(L)'
;IVVLAQSQAVQSLRPSAKDYPWVINAREQLLKDGVLAPAGGHLVFTKNHEFSSPSAAAAVIHGGTANGRTAWKDASGQTLKKLESV
;
A
#
# COMPACT_ATOMS: atom_id res chain seq x y z
N ILE A 1 -9.03 -4.10 3.14
CA ILE A 1 -8.10 -5.02 2.43
C ILE A 1 -6.97 -5.37 3.39
N VAL A 2 -6.59 -6.64 3.51
CA VAL A 2 -5.51 -7.05 4.41
C VAL A 2 -4.23 -7.23 3.60
N VAL A 3 -3.17 -6.54 4.00
CA VAL A 3 -1.81 -6.76 3.48
C VAL A 3 -1.10 -7.68 4.45
N LEU A 4 -0.58 -8.80 3.95
CA LEU A 4 0.02 -9.83 4.78
C LEU A 4 1.43 -9.42 5.21
N ALA A 5 1.87 -9.94 6.36
CA ALA A 5 3.25 -9.85 6.79
C ALA A 5 4.21 -10.34 5.68
N GLN A 6 5.41 -9.78 5.63
CA GLN A 6 6.42 -9.98 4.60
C GLN A 6 6.09 -9.40 3.21
N SER A 7 4.91 -8.79 3.03
CA SER A 7 4.62 -7.99 1.83
C SER A 7 5.55 -6.78 1.76
N GLN A 8 5.82 -6.31 0.55
CA GLN A 8 6.74 -5.20 0.30
C GLN A 8 5.99 -3.92 -0.09
N ALA A 9 6.58 -2.78 0.28
CA ALA A 9 6.24 -1.46 -0.18
C ALA A 9 7.50 -0.76 -0.72
N VAL A 10 7.33 0.18 -1.64
CA VAL A 10 8.47 0.94 -2.20
C VAL A 10 9.25 1.63 -1.08
N GLN A 11 10.55 1.89 -1.24
CA GLN A 11 11.35 2.57 -0.21
C GLN A 11 11.10 4.08 -0.13
N SER A 12 10.95 4.73 -1.28
CA SER A 12 10.81 6.19 -1.37
C SER A 12 9.38 6.58 -1.76
N LEU A 13 8.97 7.76 -1.30
CA LEU A 13 7.74 8.37 -1.77
C LEU A 13 7.90 8.83 -3.22
N ARG A 14 6.87 8.66 -4.04
CA ARG A 14 6.77 9.21 -5.39
C ARG A 14 6.62 10.74 -5.30
N PRO A 15 7.03 11.50 -6.32
CA PRO A 15 6.82 12.95 -6.36
C PRO A 15 5.36 13.35 -6.13
N SER A 16 4.41 12.57 -6.65
CA SER A 16 2.98 12.80 -6.49
C SER A 16 2.47 12.66 -5.06
N ALA A 17 3.23 12.07 -4.13
CA ALA A 17 2.82 11.99 -2.74
C ALA A 17 2.78 13.37 -2.05
N LYS A 18 3.53 14.35 -2.56
CA LYS A 18 3.60 15.71 -2.01
C LYS A 18 2.24 16.41 -2.02
N ASP A 19 1.42 16.13 -3.03
CA ASP A 19 0.09 16.71 -3.17
C ASP A 19 -0.95 16.05 -2.25
N TYR A 20 -0.58 14.96 -1.59
CA TYR A 20 -1.47 14.15 -0.75
C TYR A 20 -0.83 13.82 0.60
N PRO A 21 -0.81 14.80 1.54
CA PRO A 21 -0.16 14.64 2.85
C PRO A 21 -0.62 13.43 3.66
N TRP A 22 -1.88 13.00 3.46
CA TRP A 22 -2.42 11.82 4.13
C TRP A 22 -1.62 10.53 3.83
N VAL A 23 -1.05 10.39 2.62
CA VAL A 23 -0.24 9.21 2.25
C VAL A 23 1.07 9.19 3.04
N ILE A 24 1.68 10.37 3.18
CA ILE A 24 2.92 10.57 3.94
C ILE A 24 2.66 10.25 5.41
N ASN A 25 1.65 10.89 6.00
CA ASN A 25 1.29 10.70 7.40
C ASN A 25 0.92 9.24 7.72
N ALA A 26 0.13 8.58 6.87
CA ALA A 26 -0.23 7.19 7.06
C ALA A 26 1.02 6.28 7.07
N ARG A 27 1.96 6.52 6.16
CA ARG A 27 3.18 5.72 6.07
C ARG A 27 4.14 5.97 7.23
N GLU A 28 4.28 7.22 7.66
CA GLU A 28 5.05 7.57 8.86
C GLU A 28 4.46 6.93 10.12
N GLN A 29 3.12 6.93 10.25
CA GLN A 29 2.44 6.28 11.36
C GLN A 29 2.71 4.77 11.35
N LEU A 30 2.60 4.11 10.20
CA LEU A 30 2.89 2.68 10.08
C LEU A 30 4.36 2.33 10.38
N LEU A 31 5.30 3.21 10.05
CA LEU A 31 6.71 3.06 10.44
C LEU A 31 6.88 3.21 11.96
N LYS A 32 6.24 4.22 12.57
CA LYS A 32 6.24 4.42 14.04
C LYS A 32 5.63 3.24 14.79
N ASP A 33 4.52 2.70 14.29
CA ASP A 33 3.80 1.56 14.89
C ASP A 33 4.51 0.22 14.64
N GLY A 34 5.65 0.26 13.95
CA GLY A 34 6.45 -0.91 13.58
C GLY A 34 5.73 -1.84 12.62
N VAL A 35 4.64 -1.40 11.97
CA VAL A 35 3.90 -2.17 10.93
C VAL A 35 4.73 -2.23 9.66
N LEU A 36 5.38 -1.12 9.30
CA LEU A 36 6.37 -1.06 8.22
C LEU A 36 7.77 -0.96 8.82
N ALA A 37 8.73 -1.60 8.18
CA ALA A 37 10.15 -1.48 8.53
C ALA A 37 11.02 -1.41 7.26
N PRO A 38 12.13 -0.66 7.26
CA PRO A 38 13.11 -0.71 6.18
C PRO A 38 13.74 -2.10 6.04
N ALA A 39 13.81 -2.61 4.81
CA ALA A 39 14.45 -3.87 4.48
C ALA A 39 15.19 -3.71 3.14
N GLY A 40 16.52 -3.51 3.18
CA GLY A 40 17.41 -3.60 2.01
C GLY A 40 16.87 -3.01 0.70
N GLY A 41 16.54 -1.71 0.67
CA GLY A 41 16.08 -1.03 -0.55
C GLY A 41 14.56 -1.02 -0.77
N HIS A 42 13.77 -1.53 0.19
CA HIS A 42 12.31 -1.43 0.21
C HIS A 42 11.82 -1.32 1.66
N LEU A 43 10.50 -1.21 1.86
CA LEU A 43 9.87 -1.40 3.16
C LEU A 43 9.17 -2.76 3.18
N VAL A 44 9.14 -3.40 4.35
CA VAL A 44 8.44 -4.66 4.57
C VAL A 44 7.35 -4.50 5.62
N PHE A 45 6.21 -5.13 5.41
CA PHE A 45 5.17 -5.27 6.43
C PHE A 45 5.61 -6.31 7.46
N THR A 46 5.81 -5.90 8.71
CA THR A 46 6.26 -6.80 9.80
C THR A 46 5.16 -7.71 10.32
N LYS A 47 3.89 -7.29 10.15
CA LYS A 47 2.69 -7.98 10.56
C LYS A 47 1.56 -7.73 9.56
N ASN A 48 0.53 -8.58 9.60
CA ASN A 48 -0.68 -8.36 8.84
C ASN A 48 -1.28 -7.01 9.22
N HIS A 49 -1.69 -6.23 8.22
CA HIS A 49 -2.31 -4.93 8.44
C HIS A 49 -3.55 -4.77 7.57
N GLU A 50 -4.66 -4.44 8.21
CA GLU A 50 -5.91 -4.16 7.54
C GLU A 50 -6.01 -2.66 7.24
N PHE A 51 -6.23 -2.34 5.97
CA PHE A 51 -6.50 -0.98 5.51
C PHE A 51 -7.99 -0.77 5.31
N SER A 52 -8.44 0.45 5.62
CA SER A 52 -9.81 0.92 5.46
C SER A 52 -10.34 0.88 4.03
N SER A 53 -9.46 0.87 3.02
CA SER A 53 -9.85 0.73 1.62
C SER A 53 -8.74 0.15 0.75
N PRO A 54 -9.08 -0.43 -0.43
CA PRO A 54 -8.10 -0.87 -1.42
C PRO A 54 -7.15 0.25 -1.87
N SER A 55 -7.65 1.48 -2.02
CA SER A 55 -6.84 2.63 -2.44
C SER A 55 -5.87 3.09 -1.35
N ALA A 56 -6.28 3.04 -0.07
CA ALA A 56 -5.38 3.37 1.04
C ALA A 56 -4.17 2.43 1.09
N ALA A 57 -4.41 1.12 0.98
CA ALA A 57 -3.34 0.13 0.93
C ALA A 57 -2.42 0.35 -0.28
N ALA A 58 -3.00 0.53 -1.48
CA ALA A 58 -2.24 0.76 -2.69
C ALA A 58 -1.39 2.03 -2.58
N ALA A 59 -1.91 3.10 -1.96
CA ALA A 59 -1.17 4.35 -1.84
C ALA A 59 0.06 4.23 -0.92
N VAL A 60 -0.07 3.54 0.21
CA VAL A 60 1.04 3.28 1.13
C VAL A 60 2.11 2.41 0.45
N ILE A 61 1.69 1.34 -0.24
CA ILE A 61 2.58 0.40 -0.93
C ILE A 61 3.35 1.09 -2.06
N HIS A 62 2.67 1.90 -2.86
CA HIS A 62 3.29 2.62 -3.98
C HIS A 62 4.01 3.91 -3.57
N GLY A 63 3.88 4.34 -2.30
CA GLY A 63 4.49 5.58 -1.80
C GLY A 63 3.90 6.83 -2.44
N GLY A 64 2.63 6.82 -2.80
CA GLY A 64 1.93 7.91 -3.49
C GLY A 64 0.53 7.45 -3.90
N THR A 65 -0.35 8.36 -4.34
CA THR A 65 -1.73 7.98 -4.66
C THR A 65 -1.80 6.89 -5.73
N ALA A 66 -2.70 5.93 -5.52
CA ALA A 66 -2.94 4.82 -6.43
C ALA A 66 -4.42 4.42 -6.39
N ASN A 67 -4.99 4.10 -7.55
CA ASN A 67 -6.35 3.60 -7.64
C ASN A 67 -6.40 2.12 -7.24
N GLY A 68 -6.94 1.83 -6.07
CA GLY A 68 -7.01 0.46 -5.55
C GLY A 68 -7.78 -0.50 -6.47
N ARG A 69 -8.84 -0.03 -7.14
CA ARG A 69 -9.67 -0.89 -8.01
C ARG A 69 -8.89 -1.43 -9.21
N THR A 70 -7.84 -0.73 -9.65
CA THR A 70 -7.00 -1.14 -10.80
C THR A 70 -5.62 -1.65 -10.40
N ALA A 71 -5.12 -1.26 -9.22
CA ALA A 71 -3.82 -1.70 -8.70
C ALA A 71 -3.85 -3.16 -8.21
N TRP A 72 -4.91 -3.56 -7.50
CA TRP A 72 -5.05 -4.91 -6.99
C TRP A 72 -5.46 -5.87 -8.10
N LYS A 73 -4.71 -6.97 -8.23
CA LYS A 73 -4.95 -8.04 -9.19
C LYS A 73 -4.89 -9.39 -8.52
N ASP A 74 -5.71 -10.33 -8.97
CA ASP A 74 -5.59 -11.73 -8.59
C ASP A 74 -4.42 -12.43 -9.32
N ALA A 75 -4.25 -13.73 -9.06
CA ALA A 75 -3.23 -14.55 -9.69
C ALA A 75 -3.38 -14.68 -11.22
N SER A 76 -4.58 -14.46 -11.77
CA SER A 76 -4.84 -14.44 -13.21
C SER A 76 -4.60 -13.05 -13.85
N GLY A 77 -4.24 -12.05 -13.03
CA GLY A 77 -4.05 -10.67 -13.46
C GLY A 77 -5.36 -9.87 -13.52
N GLN A 78 -6.48 -10.42 -13.05
CA GLN A 78 -7.77 -9.75 -13.05
C GLN A 78 -7.81 -8.64 -12.01
N THR A 79 -8.15 -7.42 -12.42
CA THR A 79 -8.23 -6.29 -11.49
C THR A 79 -9.40 -6.44 -10.52
N LEU A 80 -9.26 -5.89 -9.32
CA LEU A 80 -10.33 -5.83 -8.32
C LEU A 80 -11.62 -5.22 -8.90
N LYS A 81 -11.50 -4.17 -9.75
CA LYS A 81 -12.64 -3.56 -10.45
C LYS A 81 -13.46 -4.61 -11.20
N LYS A 82 -12.80 -5.53 -11.92
CA LYS A 82 -13.48 -6.54 -12.73
C LYS A 82 -14.05 -7.67 -11.86
N LEU A 83 -13.37 -8.04 -10.78
CA LEU A 83 -13.87 -9.03 -9.82
C LEU A 83 -15.13 -8.56 -9.08
N GLU A 84 -15.23 -7.28 -8.74
CA GLU A 84 -16.38 -6.68 -8.05
C GLU A 84 -17.57 -6.35 -8.98
N SER A 85 -17.41 -6.48 -10.30
CA SER A 85 -18.46 -6.18 -11.28
C SER A 85 -19.21 -7.42 -11.76
N VAL A 86 -19.09 -8.53 -11.01
CA VAL A 86 -19.77 -9.81 -11.25
C VAL A 86 -21.04 -9.89 -10.42
#